data_AF-A0A6L5FCQ2-F1
#
_entry.id   AF-A0A6L5FCQ2-F1
#
_cell.length_a   1.000
_cell.length_b   1.000
_cell.length_c   1.000
_cell.angle_alpha   90.00
_cell.angle_beta   90.00
_cell.angle_gamma   90.00
#
_symmetry.space_group_name_H-M   'P 1'
#
loop_
_entity.id
_entity.type
_entity.pdbx_description
1 polymer ?
#
loop_
_entity_poly.entity_id
_entity_poly.type
_entity_poly.pdbx_seq_one_letter_code
_entity_poly.pdbx_strand_id
1 'polypeptide(L)'
;MKPPHTALPVEDVIGDIQSALNQSGMGVLVAPPGSGKTTVVPLRLLEMVSGKILVLEPRRLATRAAARRMAYHLSESVGETVGYVTRDDRRPGRRIEVVTEGILTRRLQNDPSLEGVGLVVFDEFHERNLVSDLGLALALDTRSALRPDLGILVMSATIDAEGVAGFLSSASESKPPVPVITAQGRSHPVDIRWQPPRGRIRMEDHVAGLVRTALDTESGGDVLVFLPGMGEINRVADRLGDVLAEVHRLHGSLPPSDQDRAISPSTPPFRKVVLSTDIAETSITVEGVRVVIDSGMARSPRYDARTGMTRLTTIPISRASADQRAGRAGRTEPGVAIRAWARLEHGARPPQIEPEITQVDLAGFMLELASWGIGDPTQLPFLEPPPPRSVEEALLLLTRLGALDDRYR
;
A
#
# COMPACT_ATOMS: atom_id res chain seq x y z
N MET A 1 -24.63 -14.63 -3.28
CA MET A 1 -25.48 -13.42 -3.33
C MET A 1 -24.63 -12.35 -3.99
N LYS A 2 -25.07 -11.77 -5.12
CA LYS A 2 -24.25 -10.80 -5.87
C LYS A 2 -24.40 -9.42 -5.20
N PRO A 3 -23.31 -8.76 -4.77
CA PRO A 3 -23.42 -7.45 -4.13
C PRO A 3 -24.07 -6.43 -5.09
N PRO A 4 -24.79 -5.41 -4.57
CA PRO A 4 -25.35 -4.35 -5.40
C PRO A 4 -24.24 -3.63 -6.20
N HIS A 5 -24.59 -3.10 -7.38
CA HIS A 5 -23.67 -2.34 -8.21
C HIS A 5 -23.24 -1.05 -7.49
N THR A 6 -21.94 -0.79 -7.36
CA THR A 6 -21.43 0.32 -6.53
C THR A 6 -21.22 1.62 -7.30
N ALA A 7 -21.39 1.60 -8.64
CA ALA A 7 -21.09 2.72 -9.55
C ALA A 7 -19.66 3.27 -9.43
N LEU A 8 -18.77 2.49 -8.79
CA LEU A 8 -17.36 2.82 -8.66
C LEU A 8 -16.64 2.48 -9.96
N PRO A 9 -15.57 3.22 -10.34
CA PRO A 9 -14.99 3.07 -11.67
C PRO A 9 -14.44 1.69 -12.02
N VAL A 10 -14.03 0.88 -11.03
CA VAL A 10 -13.58 -0.49 -11.31
C VAL A 10 -14.70 -1.41 -11.81
N GLU A 11 -15.97 -1.07 -11.60
CA GLU A 11 -17.10 -1.87 -12.11
C GLU A 11 -17.05 -1.97 -13.65
N ASP A 12 -16.63 -0.91 -14.33
CA ASP A 12 -16.58 -0.82 -15.79
C ASP A 12 -15.56 -1.79 -16.41
N VAL A 13 -14.57 -2.24 -15.64
CA VAL A 13 -13.47 -3.11 -16.10
C VAL A 13 -13.50 -4.52 -15.50
N ILE A 14 -14.52 -4.89 -14.74
CA ILE A 14 -14.63 -6.23 -14.13
C ILE A 14 -14.59 -7.33 -15.20
N GLY A 15 -15.25 -7.12 -16.34
CA GLY A 15 -15.24 -8.09 -17.45
C GLY A 15 -13.84 -8.32 -18.02
N ASP A 16 -13.03 -7.28 -18.10
CA ASP A 16 -11.64 -7.35 -18.57
C ASP A 16 -10.75 -8.11 -17.57
N ILE A 17 -10.95 -7.86 -16.25
CA ILE A 17 -10.24 -8.59 -15.19
C ILE A 17 -10.59 -10.09 -15.23
N GLN A 18 -11.87 -10.42 -15.37
CA GLN A 18 -12.32 -11.82 -15.49
C GLN A 18 -11.73 -12.48 -16.74
N SER A 19 -11.70 -11.77 -17.86
CA SER A 19 -11.12 -12.26 -19.12
C SER A 19 -9.62 -12.51 -18.99
N ALA A 20 -8.88 -11.59 -18.36
CA ALA A 20 -7.45 -11.73 -18.09
C ALA A 20 -7.13 -12.98 -17.26
N LEU A 21 -7.85 -13.16 -16.15
CA LEU A 21 -7.68 -14.32 -15.26
C LEU A 21 -8.07 -15.63 -15.94
N ASN A 22 -9.12 -15.65 -16.77
CA ASN A 22 -9.50 -16.86 -17.51
C ASN A 22 -8.50 -17.24 -18.62
N GLN A 23 -7.88 -16.26 -19.27
CA GLN A 23 -6.99 -16.50 -20.41
C GLN A 23 -5.55 -16.79 -20.00
N SER A 24 -5.01 -16.02 -19.06
CA SER A 24 -3.59 -16.10 -18.65
C SER A 24 -3.40 -16.60 -17.23
N GLY A 25 -4.47 -16.73 -16.44
CA GLY A 25 -4.40 -16.96 -14.99
C GLY A 25 -3.91 -15.74 -14.21
N MET A 26 -3.54 -14.65 -14.89
CA MET A 26 -2.96 -13.46 -14.26
C MET A 26 -3.53 -12.16 -14.82
N GLY A 27 -3.31 -11.06 -14.12
CA GLY A 27 -3.65 -9.73 -14.62
C GLY A 27 -3.00 -8.62 -13.81
N VAL A 28 -2.85 -7.46 -14.45
CA VAL A 28 -2.40 -6.23 -13.77
C VAL A 28 -3.52 -5.19 -13.87
N LEU A 29 -4.10 -4.81 -12.73
CA LEU A 29 -5.09 -3.74 -12.65
C LEU A 29 -4.43 -2.43 -12.23
N VAL A 30 -4.54 -1.41 -13.08
CA VAL A 30 -4.23 -0.02 -12.74
C VAL A 30 -5.52 0.69 -12.42
N ALA A 31 -5.64 1.17 -11.19
CA ALA A 31 -6.80 1.94 -10.79
C ALA A 31 -6.39 2.98 -9.74
N PRO A 32 -6.77 4.27 -9.91
CA PRO A 32 -6.39 5.30 -8.96
C PRO A 32 -7.05 5.03 -7.60
N PRO A 33 -6.50 5.59 -6.51
CA PRO A 33 -7.05 5.35 -5.18
C PRO A 33 -8.50 5.86 -5.07
N GLY A 34 -9.36 5.09 -4.40
CA GLY A 34 -10.79 5.41 -4.29
C GLY A 34 -11.64 4.89 -5.47
N SER A 35 -11.01 4.29 -6.49
CA SER A 35 -11.70 3.62 -7.61
C SER A 35 -12.49 2.37 -7.20
N GLY A 36 -12.25 1.82 -6.01
CA GLY A 36 -12.88 0.59 -5.53
C GLY A 36 -12.07 -0.69 -5.75
N LYS A 37 -10.81 -0.62 -6.22
CA LYS A 37 -9.96 -1.80 -6.51
C LYS A 37 -9.98 -2.85 -5.39
N THR A 38 -9.70 -2.43 -4.16
CA THR A 38 -9.61 -3.32 -2.99
C THR A 38 -10.99 -3.83 -2.55
N THR A 39 -12.01 -2.99 -2.64
CA THR A 39 -13.30 -3.23 -1.96
C THR A 39 -14.40 -3.77 -2.87
N VAL A 40 -14.17 -3.79 -4.19
CA VAL A 40 -15.16 -4.26 -5.19
C VAL A 40 -14.61 -5.43 -5.98
N VAL A 41 -13.35 -5.38 -6.43
CA VAL A 41 -12.79 -6.42 -7.32
C VAL A 41 -12.86 -7.82 -6.69
N PRO A 42 -12.42 -8.05 -5.43
CA PRO A 42 -12.52 -9.39 -4.83
C PRO A 42 -13.96 -9.90 -4.75
N LEU A 43 -14.92 -9.01 -4.44
CA LEU A 43 -16.34 -9.36 -4.36
C LEU A 43 -16.90 -9.80 -5.71
N ARG A 44 -16.48 -9.15 -6.80
CA ARG A 44 -16.93 -9.46 -8.17
C ARG A 44 -16.31 -10.73 -8.73
N LEU A 45 -15.21 -11.20 -8.16
CA LEU A 45 -14.53 -12.43 -8.54
C LEU A 45 -15.01 -13.67 -7.75
N LEU A 46 -15.88 -13.51 -6.75
CA LEU A 46 -16.38 -14.61 -5.90
C LEU A 46 -17.02 -15.78 -6.65
N GLU A 47 -17.75 -15.50 -7.73
CA GLU A 47 -18.45 -16.53 -8.52
C GLU A 47 -17.50 -17.25 -9.47
N MET A 48 -16.45 -16.58 -9.93
CA MET A 48 -15.47 -17.11 -10.88
C MET A 48 -14.37 -17.93 -10.19
N VAL A 49 -13.93 -17.49 -9.01
CA VAL A 49 -12.80 -18.12 -8.31
C VAL A 49 -13.29 -19.29 -7.47
N SER A 50 -12.76 -20.48 -7.74
CA SER A 50 -12.93 -21.64 -6.87
C SER A 50 -12.06 -21.50 -5.61
N GLY A 51 -12.61 -21.81 -4.44
CA GLY A 51 -11.89 -21.65 -3.17
C GLY A 51 -11.85 -20.21 -2.64
N LYS A 52 -10.80 -19.88 -1.88
CA LYS A 52 -10.59 -18.57 -1.26
C LYS A 52 -9.85 -17.59 -2.17
N ILE A 53 -10.16 -16.32 -2.01
CA ILE A 53 -9.42 -15.17 -2.54
C ILE A 53 -8.63 -14.56 -1.38
N LEU A 54 -7.31 -14.51 -1.51
CA LEU A 54 -6.44 -13.77 -0.59
C LEU A 54 -6.20 -12.37 -1.14
N VAL A 55 -6.41 -11.34 -0.33
CA VAL A 55 -6.16 -9.95 -0.72
C VAL A 55 -5.08 -9.39 0.19
N LEU A 56 -3.94 -9.04 -0.39
CA LEU A 56 -2.77 -8.58 0.33
C LEU A 56 -2.89 -7.08 0.53
N GLU A 57 -2.66 -6.62 1.76
CA GLU A 57 -2.64 -5.21 2.13
C GLU A 57 -1.39 -4.94 2.99
N PRO A 58 -0.55 -3.96 2.66
CA PRO A 58 0.71 -3.73 3.38
C PRO A 58 0.49 -3.28 4.83
N ARG A 59 -0.68 -2.70 5.15
CA ARG A 59 -0.94 -2.07 6.45
C ARG A 59 -2.12 -2.70 7.18
N ARG A 60 -1.93 -3.05 8.45
CA ARG A 60 -2.98 -3.63 9.32
C ARG A 60 -4.31 -2.85 9.32
N LEU A 61 -4.23 -1.51 9.37
CA LEU A 61 -5.42 -0.66 9.35
C LEU A 61 -6.16 -0.76 8.01
N ALA A 62 -5.42 -0.77 6.90
CA ALA A 62 -5.97 -0.97 5.57
C ALA A 62 -6.63 -2.35 5.43
N THR A 63 -5.95 -3.40 5.90
CA THR A 63 -6.49 -4.78 5.94
C THR A 63 -7.86 -4.83 6.63
N ARG A 64 -7.97 -4.22 7.82
CA ARG A 64 -9.22 -4.16 8.59
C ARG A 64 -10.28 -3.32 7.89
N ALA A 65 -9.92 -2.15 7.39
CA ALA A 65 -10.84 -1.23 6.73
C ALA A 65 -11.41 -1.84 5.44
N ALA A 66 -10.57 -2.47 4.62
CA ALA A 66 -10.96 -3.15 3.39
C ALA A 66 -11.96 -4.30 3.66
N ALA A 67 -11.64 -5.18 4.62
CA ALA A 67 -12.52 -6.28 5.00
C ALA A 67 -13.88 -5.79 5.52
N ARG A 68 -13.89 -4.77 6.38
CA ARG A 68 -15.13 -4.14 6.88
C ARG A 68 -15.95 -3.52 5.75
N ARG A 69 -15.31 -2.81 4.83
CA ARG A 69 -15.99 -2.18 3.69
C ARG A 69 -16.60 -3.22 2.76
N MET A 70 -15.88 -4.31 2.48
CA MET A 70 -16.38 -5.43 1.69
C MET A 70 -17.55 -6.15 2.38
N ALA A 71 -17.45 -6.43 3.68
CA ALA A 71 -18.54 -7.03 4.44
C ALA A 71 -19.80 -6.14 4.46
N TYR A 72 -19.61 -4.82 4.61
CA TYR A 72 -20.68 -3.84 4.49
C TYR A 72 -21.39 -3.90 3.14
N HIS A 73 -20.65 -4.03 2.03
CA HIS A 73 -21.25 -4.19 0.68
C HIS A 73 -22.07 -5.47 0.53
N LEU A 74 -21.82 -6.49 1.36
CA LEU A 74 -22.60 -7.73 1.41
C LEU A 74 -23.72 -7.69 2.46
N SER A 75 -23.83 -6.61 3.25
CA SER A 75 -24.70 -6.56 4.43
C SER A 75 -24.41 -7.68 5.45
N GLU A 76 -23.14 -8.06 5.58
CA GLU A 76 -22.65 -9.11 6.47
C GLU A 76 -21.73 -8.54 7.56
N SER A 77 -21.49 -9.34 8.62
CA SER A 77 -20.41 -9.06 9.57
C SER A 77 -19.08 -9.60 9.05
N VAL A 78 -17.99 -8.94 9.46
CA VAL A 78 -16.64 -9.45 9.20
C VAL A 78 -16.44 -10.81 9.90
N GLY A 79 -15.94 -11.79 9.15
CA GLY A 79 -15.79 -13.19 9.57
C GLY A 79 -16.78 -14.15 8.91
N GLU A 80 -17.76 -13.62 8.17
CA GLU A 80 -18.69 -14.41 7.36
C GLU A 80 -18.07 -14.72 5.99
N THR A 81 -18.57 -14.14 4.88
CA THR A 81 -17.98 -14.34 3.55
C THR A 81 -16.59 -13.69 3.49
N VAL A 82 -16.46 -12.50 4.07
CA VAL A 82 -15.25 -11.68 4.07
C VAL A 82 -14.67 -11.56 5.47
N GLY A 83 -13.37 -11.73 5.58
CA GLY A 83 -12.64 -11.56 6.84
C GLY A 83 -11.25 -10.98 6.63
N TYR A 84 -10.50 -10.88 7.72
CA TYR A 84 -9.10 -10.48 7.67
C TYR A 84 -8.22 -11.26 8.65
N VAL A 85 -6.93 -11.31 8.36
CA VAL A 85 -5.90 -11.87 9.23
C VAL A 85 -4.69 -10.95 9.23
N THR A 86 -4.37 -10.41 10.40
CA THR A 86 -3.12 -9.69 10.67
C THR A 86 -2.31 -10.46 11.71
N ARG A 87 -1.11 -9.99 12.04
CA ARG A 87 -0.31 -10.57 13.14
C ARG A 87 -1.04 -10.57 14.48
N ASP A 88 -1.80 -9.51 14.77
CA ASP A 88 -2.32 -9.23 16.13
C ASP A 88 -3.83 -9.47 16.26
N ASP A 89 -4.56 -9.57 15.14
CA ASP A 89 -6.01 -9.77 15.11
C ASP A 89 -6.42 -10.65 13.93
N ARG A 90 -7.29 -11.63 14.19
CA ARG A 90 -7.70 -12.68 13.24
C ARG A 90 -9.22 -12.84 13.28
N ARG A 91 -9.86 -12.51 12.17
CA ARG A 91 -11.29 -12.76 11.90
C ARG A 91 -11.42 -13.30 10.48
N PRO A 92 -11.00 -14.56 10.22
CA PRO A 92 -10.90 -15.10 8.87
C PRO A 92 -12.27 -15.18 8.19
N GLY A 93 -12.30 -14.96 6.88
CA GLY A 93 -13.49 -15.07 6.06
C GLY A 93 -13.57 -16.43 5.35
N ARG A 94 -14.78 -16.84 4.98
CA ARG A 94 -15.01 -18.13 4.31
C ARG A 94 -14.54 -18.12 2.85
N ARG A 95 -14.65 -16.99 2.14
CA ARG A 95 -14.31 -16.87 0.71
C ARG A 95 -13.30 -15.79 0.41
N ILE A 96 -13.29 -14.67 1.16
CA ILE A 96 -12.27 -13.61 1.01
C ILE A 96 -11.57 -13.41 2.34
N GLU A 97 -10.24 -13.43 2.32
CA GLU A 97 -9.41 -13.07 3.45
C GLU A 97 -8.46 -11.95 3.05
N VAL A 98 -8.65 -10.77 3.65
CA VAL A 98 -7.68 -9.68 3.54
C VAL A 98 -6.56 -9.93 4.53
N VAL A 99 -5.32 -10.02 4.08
CA VAL A 99 -4.18 -10.39 4.92
C VAL A 99 -3.04 -9.39 4.77
N THR A 100 -2.24 -9.22 5.82
CA THR A 100 -0.96 -8.52 5.67
C THR A 100 0.05 -9.40 4.94
N GLU A 101 0.99 -8.79 4.23
CA GLU A 101 1.95 -9.50 3.36
C GLU A 101 2.70 -10.64 4.06
N GLY A 102 3.22 -10.41 5.27
CA GLY A 102 3.91 -11.46 6.04
C GLY A 102 3.04 -12.65 6.46
N ILE A 103 1.70 -12.54 6.40
CA ILE A 103 0.80 -13.68 6.61
C ILE A 103 0.79 -14.59 5.37
N LEU A 104 0.87 -14.03 4.16
CA LEU A 104 0.99 -14.82 2.93
C LEU A 104 2.31 -15.59 2.93
N THR A 105 3.44 -14.91 3.20
CA THR A 105 4.77 -15.56 3.26
C THR A 105 4.74 -16.76 4.20
N ARG A 106 4.23 -16.59 5.42
CA ARG A 106 4.12 -17.70 6.38
C ARG A 106 3.18 -18.81 5.92
N ARG A 107 2.11 -18.51 5.18
CA ARG A 107 1.21 -19.54 4.66
C ARG A 107 1.89 -20.36 3.59
N LEU A 108 2.55 -19.71 2.63
CA LEU A 108 3.35 -20.36 1.61
C LEU A 108 4.40 -21.26 2.26
N GLN A 109 5.21 -20.74 3.19
CA GLN A 109 6.26 -21.52 3.87
C GLN A 109 5.74 -22.79 4.55
N ASN A 110 4.53 -22.75 5.11
CA ASN A 110 3.91 -23.90 5.78
C ASN A 110 3.19 -24.85 4.81
N ASP A 111 2.58 -24.31 3.76
CA ASP A 111 1.88 -25.04 2.72
C ASP A 111 2.20 -24.39 1.36
N PRO A 112 3.25 -24.88 0.67
CA PRO A 112 3.62 -24.38 -0.65
C PRO A 112 2.54 -24.58 -1.69
N SER A 113 1.55 -25.46 -1.47
CA SER A 113 0.48 -25.67 -2.44
C SER A 113 -0.65 -24.64 -2.30
N LEU A 114 -0.69 -23.85 -1.21
CA LEU A 114 -1.80 -22.97 -0.84
C LEU A 114 -3.17 -23.62 -1.08
N GLU A 115 -3.38 -24.80 -0.50
CA GLU A 115 -4.57 -25.61 -0.77
C GLU A 115 -5.85 -24.81 -0.45
N GLY A 116 -6.85 -24.92 -1.33
CA GLY A 116 -8.13 -24.23 -1.18
C GLY A 116 -8.10 -22.73 -1.48
N VAL A 117 -6.97 -22.15 -1.88
CA VAL A 117 -6.88 -20.79 -2.45
C VAL A 117 -6.90 -20.87 -3.98
N GLY A 118 -7.74 -20.05 -4.61
CA GLY A 118 -7.84 -19.98 -6.07
C GLY A 118 -7.33 -18.67 -6.67
N LEU A 119 -7.17 -17.62 -5.85
CA LEU A 119 -6.67 -16.32 -6.31
C LEU A 119 -5.89 -15.62 -5.19
N VAL A 120 -4.71 -15.09 -5.53
CA VAL A 120 -3.97 -14.15 -4.69
C VAL A 120 -3.97 -12.79 -5.37
N VAL A 121 -4.42 -11.77 -4.64
CA VAL A 121 -4.47 -10.38 -5.09
C VAL A 121 -3.39 -9.60 -4.34
N PHE A 122 -2.40 -9.09 -5.05
CA PHE A 122 -1.37 -8.19 -4.54
C PHE A 122 -1.84 -6.76 -4.68
N ASP A 123 -2.41 -6.19 -3.62
CA ASP A 123 -2.86 -4.81 -3.65
C ASP A 123 -1.74 -3.84 -3.23
N GLU A 124 -1.85 -2.59 -3.69
CA GLU A 124 -0.90 -1.51 -3.38
C GLU A 124 0.55 -1.85 -3.78
N PHE A 125 0.72 -2.62 -4.86
CA PHE A 125 2.04 -3.16 -5.26
C PHE A 125 3.08 -2.08 -5.61
N HIS A 126 2.65 -0.83 -5.79
CA HIS A 126 3.54 0.33 -5.97
C HIS A 126 4.26 0.77 -4.69
N GLU A 127 3.90 0.25 -3.51
CA GLU A 127 4.69 0.47 -2.30
C GLU A 127 6.05 -0.25 -2.37
N ARG A 128 6.22 -1.22 -3.29
CA ARG A 128 7.47 -1.96 -3.54
C ARG A 128 8.14 -2.46 -2.25
N ASN A 129 7.31 -3.00 -1.36
CA ASN A 129 7.72 -3.59 -0.09
C ASN A 129 8.42 -4.94 -0.34
N LEU A 130 9.50 -5.20 0.39
CA LEU A 130 10.30 -6.43 0.25
C LEU A 130 9.46 -7.70 0.48
N VAL A 131 8.53 -7.66 1.44
CA VAL A 131 7.66 -8.80 1.78
C VAL A 131 6.62 -9.05 0.69
N SER A 132 6.12 -8.00 0.02
CA SER A 132 5.25 -8.13 -1.16
C SER A 132 5.99 -8.75 -2.34
N ASP A 133 7.18 -8.23 -2.64
CA ASP A 133 8.03 -8.72 -3.74
C ASP A 133 8.40 -10.20 -3.50
N LEU A 134 8.77 -10.58 -2.27
CA LEU A 134 8.98 -11.99 -1.88
C LEU A 134 7.71 -12.82 -2.01
N GLY A 135 6.58 -12.35 -1.51
CA GLY A 135 5.31 -13.07 -1.60
C GLY A 135 4.88 -13.35 -3.03
N LEU A 136 5.11 -12.40 -3.95
CA LEU A 136 4.84 -12.56 -5.37
C LEU A 136 5.78 -13.59 -6.01
N ALA A 137 7.08 -13.52 -5.71
CA ALA A 137 8.07 -14.48 -6.21
C ALA A 137 7.72 -15.93 -5.79
N LEU A 138 7.38 -16.13 -4.51
CA LEU A 138 6.97 -17.44 -3.98
C LEU A 138 5.63 -17.93 -4.57
N ALA A 139 4.68 -17.03 -4.82
CA ALA A 139 3.41 -17.37 -5.46
C ALA A 139 3.59 -17.77 -6.93
N LEU A 140 4.50 -17.12 -7.66
CA LEU A 140 4.86 -17.48 -9.03
C LEU A 140 5.56 -18.84 -9.09
N ASP A 141 6.48 -19.10 -8.18
CA ASP A 141 7.16 -20.40 -8.06
C ASP A 141 6.16 -21.53 -7.74
N THR A 142 5.28 -21.30 -6.76
CA THR A 142 4.16 -22.19 -6.44
C THR A 142 3.29 -22.48 -7.66
N ARG A 143 2.94 -21.44 -8.43
CA ARG A 143 2.12 -21.58 -9.64
C ARG A 143 2.83 -22.43 -10.70
N SER A 144 4.13 -22.25 -10.87
CA SER A 144 4.94 -22.99 -11.84
C SER A 144 5.12 -24.46 -11.47
N ALA A 145 5.40 -24.74 -10.18
CA ALA A 145 5.74 -26.08 -9.72
C ALA A 145 4.54 -26.93 -9.30
N LEU A 146 3.52 -26.34 -8.68
CA LEU A 146 2.46 -27.08 -7.96
C LEU A 146 1.04 -26.70 -8.38
N ARG A 147 0.79 -25.41 -8.67
CA ARG A 147 -0.56 -24.85 -8.83
C ARG A 147 -0.70 -23.99 -10.09
N PRO A 148 -0.62 -24.58 -11.30
CA PRO A 148 -0.82 -23.82 -12.54
C PRO A 148 -2.23 -23.19 -12.64
N ASP A 149 -3.18 -23.63 -11.80
CA ASP A 149 -4.53 -23.09 -11.66
C ASP A 149 -4.62 -21.86 -10.74
N LEU A 150 -3.60 -21.55 -9.93
CA LEU A 150 -3.64 -20.44 -8.97
C LEU A 150 -3.63 -19.09 -9.68
N GLY A 151 -4.72 -18.33 -9.57
CA GLY A 151 -4.80 -16.99 -10.14
C GLY A 151 -3.93 -15.97 -9.41
N ILE A 152 -3.34 -15.02 -10.14
CA ILE A 152 -2.58 -13.90 -9.56
C ILE A 152 -3.07 -12.57 -10.15
N LEU A 153 -3.55 -11.67 -9.29
CA LEU A 153 -3.93 -10.31 -9.70
C LEU A 153 -3.06 -9.29 -8.99
N VAL A 154 -2.29 -8.51 -9.74
CA VAL A 154 -1.54 -7.38 -9.18
C VAL A 154 -2.34 -6.10 -9.38
N MET A 155 -2.56 -5.35 -8.31
CA MET A 155 -3.30 -4.08 -8.34
C MET A 155 -2.39 -2.92 -7.92
N SER A 156 -2.38 -1.85 -8.72
CA SER A 156 -1.56 -0.68 -8.47
C SER A 156 -2.30 0.62 -8.78
N ALA A 157 -1.91 1.70 -8.11
CA ALA A 157 -2.41 3.05 -8.38
C ALA A 157 -1.50 3.85 -9.33
N THR A 158 -0.34 3.31 -9.72
CA THR A 158 0.69 4.00 -10.49
C THR A 158 0.90 3.36 -11.88
N ILE A 159 1.60 4.09 -12.75
CA ILE A 159 1.64 3.88 -14.21
C ILE A 159 2.61 2.77 -14.65
N ASP A 160 3.55 2.30 -13.81
CA ASP A 160 4.50 1.23 -14.22
C ASP A 160 3.87 -0.18 -14.23
N ALA A 161 2.66 -0.27 -14.74
CA ALA A 161 1.93 -1.52 -14.89
C ALA A 161 2.44 -2.35 -16.06
N GLU A 162 2.99 -1.68 -17.08
CA GLU A 162 3.62 -2.35 -18.22
C GLU A 162 4.88 -3.11 -17.79
N GLY A 163 5.72 -2.52 -16.92
CA GLY A 163 6.87 -3.21 -16.34
C GLY A 163 6.46 -4.44 -15.53
N VAL A 164 5.43 -4.30 -14.70
CA VAL A 164 4.87 -5.43 -13.91
C VAL A 164 4.27 -6.51 -14.83
N ALA A 165 3.48 -6.14 -15.84
CA ALA A 165 2.86 -7.09 -16.76
C ALA A 165 3.91 -7.83 -17.61
N GLY A 166 4.94 -7.11 -18.06
CA GLY A 166 6.10 -7.70 -18.74
C GLY A 166 6.84 -8.70 -17.86
N PHE A 167 7.08 -8.35 -16.60
CA PHE A 167 7.67 -9.24 -15.59
C PHE A 167 6.81 -10.50 -15.35
N LEU A 168 5.51 -10.37 -15.12
CA LEU A 168 4.63 -11.52 -14.90
C LEU A 168 4.58 -12.43 -16.14
N SER A 169 4.58 -11.83 -17.34
CA SER A 169 4.58 -12.57 -18.60
C SER A 169 5.86 -13.40 -18.78
N SER A 170 7.03 -12.84 -18.43
CA SER A 170 8.30 -13.57 -18.51
C SER A 170 8.44 -14.63 -17.43
N ALA A 171 8.03 -14.33 -16.19
CA ALA A 171 8.18 -15.22 -15.05
C ALA A 171 7.35 -16.52 -15.15
N SER A 172 6.19 -16.46 -15.79
CA SER A 172 5.27 -17.61 -15.91
C SER A 172 5.26 -18.23 -17.31
N GLU A 173 6.09 -17.76 -18.25
CA GLU A 173 6.03 -18.10 -19.68
C GLU A 173 4.60 -18.04 -20.27
N SER A 174 3.77 -17.13 -19.75
CA SER A 174 2.33 -17.12 -20.03
C SER A 174 2.02 -16.77 -21.48
N LYS A 175 1.09 -17.53 -22.08
CA LYS A 175 0.53 -17.27 -23.42
C LYS A 175 -1.00 -17.29 -23.34
N PRO A 176 -1.70 -16.18 -23.62
CA PRO A 176 -1.18 -14.87 -24.05
C PRO A 176 -0.41 -14.11 -22.94
N PRO A 177 0.35 -13.05 -23.30
CA PRO A 177 0.98 -12.16 -22.31
C PRO A 177 -0.04 -11.63 -21.30
N VAL A 178 0.43 -11.37 -20.07
CA VAL A 178 -0.40 -10.85 -18.99
C VAL A 178 -0.90 -9.45 -19.35
N PRO A 179 -2.22 -9.22 -19.39
CA PRO A 179 -2.77 -7.93 -19.81
C PRO A 179 -2.73 -6.88 -18.68
N VAL A 180 -2.58 -5.62 -19.09
CA VAL A 180 -2.80 -4.45 -18.24
C VAL A 180 -4.25 -3.97 -18.43
N ILE A 181 -5.01 -3.94 -17.34
CA ILE A 181 -6.38 -3.42 -17.28
C ILE A 181 -6.34 -2.07 -16.59
N THR A 182 -6.90 -1.03 -17.21
CA THR A 182 -6.90 0.32 -16.63
C THR A 182 -8.31 0.79 -16.32
N ALA A 183 -8.61 0.99 -15.04
CA ALA A 183 -9.83 1.67 -14.61
C ALA A 183 -9.59 3.18 -14.53
N GLN A 184 -10.37 3.96 -15.27
CA GLN A 184 -10.32 5.42 -15.22
C GLN A 184 -10.92 5.92 -13.89
N GLY A 185 -10.21 6.77 -13.17
CA GLY A 185 -10.76 7.37 -11.94
C GLY A 185 -11.81 8.44 -12.22
N ARG A 186 -12.73 8.62 -11.27
CA ARG A 186 -13.52 9.86 -11.13
C ARG A 186 -12.85 10.70 -10.06
N SER A 187 -11.78 11.41 -10.42
CA SER A 187 -11.15 12.39 -9.54
C SER A 187 -11.62 13.79 -9.89
N HIS A 188 -12.02 14.55 -8.88
CA HIS A 188 -12.29 15.97 -9.04
C HIS A 188 -10.98 16.77 -9.15
N PRO A 189 -11.00 17.95 -9.80
CA PRO A 189 -9.80 18.77 -9.91
C PRO A 189 -9.27 19.17 -8.53
N VAL A 190 -7.94 19.14 -8.39
CA VAL A 190 -7.23 19.58 -7.18
C VAL A 190 -6.35 20.77 -7.52
N ASP A 191 -6.57 21.90 -6.84
CA ASP A 191 -5.73 23.10 -6.95
C ASP A 191 -4.41 22.88 -6.18
N ILE A 192 -3.29 22.83 -6.91
CA ILE A 192 -1.96 22.59 -6.35
C ILE A 192 -1.27 23.92 -6.00
N ARG A 193 -1.08 24.17 -4.72
CA ARG A 193 -0.44 25.38 -4.20
C ARG A 193 0.94 25.08 -3.61
N TRP A 194 1.94 25.87 -3.98
CA TRP A 194 3.32 25.75 -3.49
C TRP A 194 3.58 26.80 -2.42
N GLN A 195 3.79 26.37 -1.18
CA GLN A 195 3.99 27.28 -0.04
C GLN A 195 5.22 26.83 0.77
N PRO A 196 6.45 27.07 0.28
CA PRO A 196 7.67 26.78 1.03
C PRO A 196 7.80 27.65 2.28
N PRO A 197 8.54 27.19 3.31
CA PRO A 197 8.84 27.99 4.48
C PRO A 197 9.60 29.28 4.11
N ARG A 198 9.25 30.40 4.75
CA ARG A 198 9.98 31.67 4.59
C ARG A 198 11.08 31.76 5.65
N GLY A 199 12.34 31.64 5.23
CA GLY A 199 13.51 31.69 6.12
C GLY A 199 13.71 30.39 6.91
N ARG A 200 14.46 30.48 8.01
CA ARG A 200 14.83 29.31 8.85
C ARG A 200 13.75 29.06 9.90
N ILE A 201 12.63 28.48 9.49
CA ILE A 201 11.57 28.01 10.39
C ILE A 201 11.55 26.48 10.44
N ARG A 202 11.15 25.90 11.58
CA ARG A 202 11.01 24.45 11.68
C ARG A 202 9.79 23.99 10.86
N MET A 203 9.87 22.79 10.31
CA MET A 203 8.79 22.20 9.50
C MET A 203 7.46 22.18 10.26
N GLU A 204 7.48 21.85 11.55
CA GLU A 204 6.29 21.74 12.38
C GLU A 204 5.63 23.10 12.62
N ASP A 205 6.43 24.16 12.78
CA ASP A 205 5.92 25.53 12.91
C ASP A 205 5.26 25.98 11.60
N HIS A 206 5.93 25.71 10.47
CA HIS A 206 5.43 26.04 9.13
C HIS A 206 4.12 25.31 8.82
N VAL A 207 4.10 23.98 8.99
CA VAL A 207 2.91 23.16 8.72
C VAL A 207 1.74 23.58 9.62
N ALA A 208 1.97 23.83 10.92
CA ALA A 208 0.91 24.33 11.79
C ALA A 208 0.37 25.69 11.33
N GLY A 209 1.23 26.57 10.79
CA GLY A 209 0.81 27.81 10.14
C GLY A 209 -0.08 27.58 8.92
N LEU A 210 0.33 26.65 8.02
CA LEU A 210 -0.45 26.29 6.85
C LEU A 210 -1.83 25.71 7.21
N VAL A 211 -1.90 24.89 8.26
CA VAL A 211 -3.18 24.33 8.75
C VAL A 211 -4.12 25.44 9.20
N ARG A 212 -3.65 26.41 10.00
CA ARG A 212 -4.49 27.54 10.44
C ARG A 212 -4.99 28.36 9.27
N THR A 213 -4.08 28.74 8.36
CA THR A 213 -4.45 29.46 7.15
C THR A 213 -5.51 28.70 6.36
N ALA A 214 -5.36 27.39 6.16
CA ALA A 214 -6.33 26.59 5.43
C ALA A 214 -7.67 26.43 6.16
N LEU A 215 -7.67 26.42 7.49
CA LEU A 215 -8.89 26.44 8.28
C LEU A 215 -9.67 27.76 8.11
N ASP A 216 -8.95 28.88 7.98
CA ASP A 216 -9.51 30.22 7.83
C ASP A 216 -9.94 30.55 6.39
N THR A 217 -9.17 30.13 5.39
CA THR A 217 -9.36 30.56 3.99
C THR A 217 -10.21 29.61 3.16
N GLU A 218 -10.20 28.30 3.46
CA GLU A 218 -10.93 27.31 2.66
C GLU A 218 -12.36 27.12 3.17
N SER A 219 -13.33 27.21 2.26
CA SER A 219 -14.78 27.10 2.50
C SER A 219 -15.27 25.70 2.93
N GLY A 220 -14.85 25.21 4.09
CA GLY A 220 -15.24 23.88 4.61
C GLY A 220 -14.37 22.71 4.15
N GLY A 221 -14.80 21.50 4.49
CA GLY A 221 -14.08 20.25 4.27
C GLY A 221 -12.96 20.00 5.30
N ASP A 222 -12.66 18.73 5.53
CA ASP A 222 -11.62 18.32 6.47
C ASP A 222 -10.22 18.52 5.87
N VAL A 223 -9.24 18.65 6.77
CA VAL A 223 -7.82 18.86 6.43
C VAL A 223 -7.06 17.57 6.73
N LEU A 224 -6.38 17.02 5.72
CA LEU A 224 -5.43 15.92 5.88
C LEU A 224 -3.99 16.44 5.78
N VAL A 225 -3.19 16.20 6.80
CA VAL A 225 -1.81 16.68 6.88
C VAL A 225 -0.85 15.49 6.84
N PHE A 226 0.06 15.47 5.88
CA PHE A 226 1.09 14.43 5.78
C PHE A 226 2.39 14.86 6.47
N LEU A 227 2.80 14.09 7.46
CA LEU A 227 3.99 14.31 8.28
C LEU A 227 4.91 13.08 8.30
N PRO A 228 6.22 13.26 8.54
CA PRO A 228 7.18 12.15 8.47
C PRO A 228 7.06 11.10 9.56
N GLY A 229 6.30 11.33 10.64
CA GLY A 229 6.28 10.40 11.77
C GLY A 229 5.58 10.94 13.01
N MET A 230 5.52 10.09 14.04
CA MET A 230 4.82 10.36 15.30
C MET A 230 5.35 11.60 16.03
N GLY A 231 6.67 11.79 16.03
CA GLY A 231 7.28 12.94 16.71
C GLY A 231 6.81 14.25 16.11
N GLU A 232 6.77 14.34 14.79
CA GLU A 232 6.31 15.51 14.04
C GLU A 232 4.79 15.69 14.18
N ILE A 233 4.01 14.59 14.12
CA ILE A 233 2.56 14.61 14.36
C ILE A 233 2.24 15.22 15.72
N ASN A 234 2.90 14.75 16.79
CA ASN A 234 2.67 15.27 18.14
C ASN A 234 3.06 16.74 18.24
N ARG A 235 4.24 17.11 17.71
CA ARG A 235 4.72 18.49 17.71
C ARG A 235 3.82 19.45 16.94
N VAL A 236 3.23 19.02 15.81
CA VAL A 236 2.24 19.83 15.08
C VAL A 236 0.93 19.91 15.85
N ALA A 237 0.43 18.81 16.42
CA ALA A 237 -0.77 18.81 17.24
C ALA A 237 -0.67 19.81 18.41
N ASP A 238 0.45 19.78 19.13
CA ASP A 238 0.71 20.68 20.27
C ASP A 238 0.74 22.15 19.83
N ARG A 239 1.23 22.43 18.61
CA ARG A 239 1.22 23.79 18.05
C ARG A 239 -0.18 24.24 17.66
N LEU A 240 -1.01 23.35 17.14
CA LEU A 240 -2.37 23.72 16.71
C LEU A 240 -3.19 24.25 17.88
N GLY A 241 -3.01 23.73 19.09
CA GLY A 241 -3.67 24.25 20.29
C GLY A 241 -5.20 24.31 20.10
N ASP A 242 -5.81 25.45 20.43
CA ASP A 242 -7.26 25.68 20.42
C ASP A 242 -7.80 26.08 19.03
N VAL A 243 -7.32 25.46 17.94
CA VAL A 243 -7.97 25.62 16.63
C VAL A 243 -9.44 25.19 16.73
N LEU A 244 -10.32 25.87 15.99
CA LEU A 244 -11.75 25.55 15.92
C LEU A 244 -12.01 24.31 15.02
N ALA A 245 -11.31 23.21 15.30
CA ALA A 245 -11.40 21.95 14.58
C ALA A 245 -11.00 20.77 15.49
N GLU A 246 -11.56 19.59 15.23
CA GLU A 246 -11.16 18.35 15.90
C GLU A 246 -9.83 17.85 15.36
N VAL A 247 -8.78 17.82 16.18
CA VAL A 247 -7.44 17.37 15.78
C VAL A 247 -7.25 15.88 16.09
N HIS A 248 -7.11 15.08 15.05
CA HIS A 248 -6.85 13.64 15.14
C HIS A 248 -5.44 13.31 14.71
N ARG A 249 -4.84 12.34 15.39
CA ARG A 249 -3.55 11.75 15.00
C ARG A 249 -3.84 10.45 14.25
N LEU A 250 -3.04 10.13 13.24
CA LEU A 250 -3.16 8.89 12.47
C LEU A 250 -1.77 8.31 12.16
N HIS A 251 -1.37 7.30 12.96
CA HIS A 251 -0.12 6.56 12.76
C HIS A 251 -0.27 5.10 13.21
N GLY A 252 0.64 4.24 12.75
CA GLY A 252 0.53 2.77 12.86
C GLY A 252 0.57 2.17 14.26
N SER A 253 0.94 2.95 15.29
CA SER A 253 0.98 2.54 16.70
C SER A 253 -0.24 2.99 17.53
N LEU A 254 -1.20 3.71 16.92
CA LEU A 254 -2.44 4.06 17.61
C LEU A 254 -3.32 2.84 17.87
N PRO A 255 -4.12 2.85 18.95
CA PRO A 255 -5.18 1.88 19.16
C PRO A 255 -6.14 1.83 17.95
N PRO A 256 -6.69 0.65 17.60
CA PRO A 256 -7.62 0.50 16.48
C PRO A 256 -8.82 1.46 16.53
N SER A 257 -9.36 1.74 17.72
CA SER A 257 -10.49 2.67 17.90
C SER A 257 -10.14 4.10 17.53
N ASP A 258 -8.91 4.55 17.82
CA ASP A 258 -8.47 5.91 17.54
C ASP A 258 -8.18 6.10 16.06
N GLN A 259 -7.63 5.06 15.41
CA GLN A 259 -7.48 5.00 13.96
C GLN A 259 -8.86 5.08 13.27
N ASP A 260 -9.82 4.29 13.74
CA ASP A 260 -11.19 4.28 13.21
C ASP A 260 -11.85 5.67 13.35
N ARG A 261 -11.65 6.35 14.49
CA ARG A 261 -12.13 7.73 14.70
C ARG A 261 -11.48 8.74 13.76
N ALA A 262 -10.18 8.64 13.50
CA ALA A 262 -9.48 9.57 12.61
C ALA A 262 -9.99 9.51 11.17
N ILE A 263 -10.38 8.32 10.69
CA ILE A 263 -10.84 8.10 9.31
C ILE A 263 -12.35 8.33 9.11
N SER A 264 -13.14 8.28 10.19
CA SER A 264 -14.60 8.48 10.19
C SER A 264 -14.97 9.92 9.82
N PRO A 265 -16.10 10.18 9.14
CA PRO A 265 -16.47 11.54 8.71
C PRO A 265 -16.61 12.50 9.89
N SER A 266 -16.30 13.78 9.68
CA SER A 266 -16.59 14.84 10.65
C SER A 266 -18.10 15.05 10.80
N THR A 267 -18.52 15.60 11.95
CA THR A 267 -19.93 15.95 12.18
C THR A 267 -20.10 17.44 11.96
N PRO A 268 -20.83 17.89 10.92
CA PRO A 268 -21.11 19.30 10.71
C PRO A 268 -21.77 19.94 11.96
N PRO A 269 -21.41 21.19 12.32
CA PRO A 269 -20.59 22.14 11.57
C PRO A 269 -19.07 22.04 11.83
N PHE A 270 -18.61 21.08 12.63
CA PHE A 270 -17.20 20.98 13.02
C PHE A 270 -16.34 20.41 11.90
N ARG A 271 -15.16 21.03 11.69
CA ARG A 271 -14.13 20.52 10.77
C ARG A 271 -13.19 19.60 11.52
N LYS A 272 -12.57 18.67 10.81
CA LYS A 272 -11.55 17.77 11.34
C LYS A 272 -10.19 18.03 10.68
N VAL A 273 -9.14 17.97 11.48
CA VAL A 273 -7.74 17.97 11.04
C VAL A 273 -7.13 16.61 11.36
N VAL A 274 -6.76 15.85 10.34
CA VAL A 274 -6.11 14.55 10.50
C VAL A 274 -4.62 14.70 10.22
N LEU A 275 -3.79 14.54 11.26
CA LEU A 275 -2.33 14.55 11.18
C LEU A 275 -1.84 13.11 10.97
N SER A 276 -1.36 12.80 9.77
CA SER A 276 -1.08 11.43 9.33
C SER A 276 0.35 11.24 8.83
N THR A 277 0.86 10.00 8.92
CA THR A 277 1.98 9.56 8.07
C THR A 277 1.47 9.18 6.67
N ASP A 278 2.33 8.54 5.88
CA ASP A 278 2.00 7.79 4.65
C ASP A 278 0.87 6.75 4.78
N ILE A 279 0.42 6.40 5.99
CA ILE A 279 -0.70 5.48 6.20
C ILE A 279 -1.99 5.95 5.49
N ALA A 280 -2.18 7.26 5.29
CA ALA A 280 -3.32 7.81 4.56
C ALA A 280 -3.07 8.02 3.05
N GLU A 281 -1.89 7.65 2.52
CA GLU A 281 -1.46 7.95 1.15
C GLU A 281 -2.18 7.12 0.08
N THR A 282 -2.56 5.87 0.41
CA THR A 282 -3.03 4.87 -0.57
C THR A 282 -4.32 4.17 -0.11
N SER A 283 -4.23 3.23 0.83
CA SER A 283 -5.30 2.25 1.11
C SER A 283 -6.40 2.72 2.06
N ILE A 284 -6.27 3.92 2.63
CA ILE A 284 -7.22 4.42 3.65
C ILE A 284 -7.93 5.67 3.14
N THR A 285 -9.27 5.62 3.18
CA THR A 285 -10.11 6.77 2.88
C THR A 285 -10.44 7.50 4.16
N VAL A 286 -9.90 8.70 4.31
CA VAL A 286 -10.38 9.68 5.29
C VAL A 286 -11.53 10.42 4.63
N GLU A 287 -12.75 10.15 5.09
CA GLU A 287 -13.95 10.78 4.53
C GLU A 287 -14.00 12.27 4.89
N GLY A 288 -14.56 13.10 4.00
CA GLY A 288 -14.73 14.54 4.20
C GLY A 288 -13.51 15.41 3.85
N VAL A 289 -12.38 14.81 3.46
CA VAL A 289 -11.16 15.56 3.13
C VAL A 289 -11.32 16.33 1.82
N ARG A 290 -11.10 17.65 1.91
CA ARG A 290 -11.04 18.56 0.76
C ARG A 290 -9.73 19.34 0.69
N VAL A 291 -9.00 19.40 1.79
CA VAL A 291 -7.71 20.09 1.88
C VAL A 291 -6.63 19.10 2.27
N VAL A 292 -5.56 19.05 1.49
CA VAL A 292 -4.34 18.31 1.83
C VAL A 292 -3.21 19.29 2.10
N ILE A 293 -2.45 19.05 3.16
CA ILE A 293 -1.20 19.77 3.44
C ILE A 293 -0.08 18.74 3.53
N ASP A 294 0.87 18.82 2.60
CA ASP A 294 1.96 17.85 2.52
C ASP A 294 3.28 18.51 2.93
N SER A 295 3.91 17.96 3.98
CA SER A 295 5.26 18.37 4.37
C SER A 295 6.33 18.02 3.32
N GLY A 296 6.01 17.11 2.41
CA GLY A 296 6.92 16.65 1.35
C GLY A 296 8.00 15.69 1.84
N MET A 297 7.85 15.16 3.06
CA MET A 297 8.84 14.33 3.73
C MET A 297 8.19 13.03 4.23
N ALA A 298 8.96 11.95 4.30
CA ALA A 298 8.55 10.64 4.83
C ALA A 298 9.68 9.97 5.61
N ARG A 299 9.33 9.03 6.51
CA ARG A 299 10.30 8.12 7.11
C ARG A 299 10.49 6.93 6.18
N SER A 300 11.73 6.59 5.87
CA SER A 300 12.06 5.43 5.03
C SER A 300 13.20 4.64 5.67
N PRO A 301 13.12 3.30 5.72
CA PRO A 301 14.23 2.47 6.15
C PRO A 301 15.38 2.57 5.13
N ARG A 302 16.61 2.74 5.63
CA ARG A 302 17.84 2.75 4.83
C ARG A 302 18.90 1.91 5.52
N TYR A 303 19.47 0.96 4.79
CA TYR A 303 20.56 0.12 5.24
C TYR A 303 21.86 0.92 5.26
N ASP A 304 22.54 0.90 6.41
CA ASP A 304 23.86 1.48 6.57
C ASP A 304 24.91 0.36 6.57
N ALA A 305 25.53 0.13 5.42
CA ALA A 305 26.54 -0.91 5.21
C ALA A 305 27.75 -0.79 6.16
N ARG A 306 28.05 0.41 6.69
CA ARG A 306 29.14 0.58 7.66
C ARG A 306 28.79 0.01 9.02
N THR A 307 27.52 0.02 9.37
CA THR A 307 27.05 -0.44 10.69
C THR A 307 26.30 -1.76 10.64
N GLY A 308 25.97 -2.25 9.44
CA GLY A 308 25.16 -3.46 9.25
C GLY A 308 23.75 -3.32 9.80
N MET A 309 23.22 -2.10 9.89
CA MET A 309 21.92 -1.82 10.51
C MET A 309 21.05 -0.99 9.59
N THR A 310 19.77 -1.33 9.54
CA THR A 310 18.73 -0.49 8.93
C THR A 310 18.33 0.62 9.90
N ARG A 311 18.34 1.86 9.41
CA ARG A 311 17.95 3.06 10.17
C ARG A 311 16.78 3.75 9.48
N LEU A 312 15.93 4.39 10.27
CA LEU A 312 14.84 5.21 9.75
C LEU A 312 15.33 6.62 9.44
N THR A 313 15.43 6.95 8.15
CA THR A 313 15.87 8.26 7.67
C THR A 313 14.66 9.07 7.19
N THR A 314 14.68 10.38 7.45
CA THR A 314 13.66 11.29 6.89
C THR A 314 14.12 11.79 5.54
N ILE A 315 13.38 11.46 4.48
CA ILE A 315 13.73 11.77 3.09
C ILE A 315 12.60 12.53 2.38
N PRO A 316 12.92 13.30 1.33
CA PRO A 316 11.91 13.83 0.43
C PRO A 316 11.13 12.70 -0.25
N ILE A 317 9.81 12.83 -0.32
CA ILE A 317 8.95 11.91 -1.09
C ILE A 317 9.16 12.02 -2.60
N SER A 318 8.78 10.96 -3.32
CA SER A 318 8.74 10.92 -4.78
C SER A 318 7.66 11.85 -5.36
N ARG A 319 7.73 12.12 -6.67
CA ARG A 319 6.67 12.84 -7.39
C ARG A 319 5.36 12.05 -7.39
N ALA A 320 5.41 10.74 -7.64
CA ALA A 320 4.24 9.87 -7.58
C ALA A 320 3.53 9.93 -6.21
N SER A 321 4.28 9.85 -5.10
CA SER A 321 3.71 9.99 -3.76
C SER A 321 3.07 11.36 -3.53
N ALA A 322 3.72 12.44 -3.98
CA ALA A 322 3.16 13.79 -3.85
C ALA A 322 1.85 13.97 -4.64
N ASP A 323 1.70 13.27 -5.77
CA ASP A 323 0.49 13.28 -6.58
C ASP A 323 -0.62 12.42 -5.94
N GLN A 324 -0.28 11.25 -5.37
CA GLN A 324 -1.22 10.42 -4.62
C GLN A 324 -1.76 11.11 -3.37
N ARG A 325 -0.88 11.80 -2.62
CA ARG A 325 -1.26 12.61 -1.45
C ARG A 325 -2.18 13.76 -1.86
N ALA A 326 -1.84 14.50 -2.91
CA ALA A 326 -2.68 15.58 -3.42
C ALA A 326 -4.05 15.07 -3.87
N GLY A 327 -4.11 13.91 -4.54
CA GLY A 327 -5.34 13.27 -4.99
C GLY A 327 -6.33 12.95 -3.87
N ARG A 328 -5.89 12.89 -2.60
CA ARG A 328 -6.79 12.73 -1.43
C ARG A 328 -7.80 13.86 -1.30
N ALA A 329 -7.44 15.07 -1.74
CA ALA A 329 -8.32 16.24 -1.70
C ALA A 329 -9.43 16.20 -2.75
N GLY A 330 -9.27 15.44 -3.84
CA GLY A 330 -10.17 15.44 -5.01
C GLY A 330 -11.09 14.22 -5.08
N ARG A 331 -11.32 13.52 -3.96
CA ARG A 331 -12.04 12.24 -3.96
C ARG A 331 -13.56 12.37 -4.06
N THR A 332 -14.13 13.33 -3.36
CA THR A 332 -15.58 13.54 -3.27
C THR A 332 -16.05 14.77 -4.01
N GLU A 333 -15.21 15.79 -4.08
CA GLU A 333 -15.50 17.08 -4.69
C GLU A 333 -14.17 17.81 -5.02
N PRO A 334 -14.19 18.94 -5.75
CA PRO A 334 -12.98 19.73 -5.99
C PRO A 334 -12.28 20.14 -4.70
N GLY A 335 -10.96 20.04 -4.67
CA GLY A 335 -10.16 20.25 -3.46
C GLY A 335 -8.88 21.03 -3.68
N VAL A 336 -8.09 21.18 -2.61
CA VAL A 336 -6.83 21.92 -2.60
C VAL A 336 -5.73 21.05 -2.00
N ALA A 337 -4.56 21.06 -2.62
CA ALA A 337 -3.35 20.46 -2.05
C ALA A 337 -2.24 21.51 -1.91
N ILE A 338 -1.83 21.75 -0.67
CA ILE A 338 -0.75 22.66 -0.30
C ILE A 338 0.52 21.85 -0.11
N ARG A 339 1.52 22.09 -0.96
CA ARG A 339 2.86 21.50 -0.90
C ARG A 339 3.79 22.44 -0.16
N ALA A 340 4.30 22.01 0.99
CA ALA A 340 5.11 22.83 1.91
C ALA A 340 6.58 23.04 1.46
N TRP A 341 6.86 22.92 0.16
CA TRP A 341 8.19 23.02 -0.44
C TRP A 341 8.14 23.80 -1.76
N ALA A 342 9.29 24.15 -2.33
CA ALA A 342 9.33 24.99 -3.52
C ALA A 342 9.01 24.19 -4.80
N ARG A 343 8.35 24.84 -5.78
CA ARG A 343 8.06 24.22 -7.08
C ARG A 343 9.32 23.72 -7.80
N LEU A 344 10.44 24.46 -7.67
CA LEU A 344 11.72 24.08 -8.26
C LEU A 344 12.25 22.76 -7.68
N GLU A 345 12.13 22.57 -6.36
CA GLU A 345 12.57 21.36 -5.66
C GLU A 345 11.75 20.14 -6.10
N HIS A 346 10.50 20.31 -6.52
CA HIS A 346 9.67 19.21 -6.96
C HIS A 346 10.19 18.51 -8.22
N GLY A 347 10.77 19.26 -9.15
CA GLY A 347 11.33 18.69 -10.38
C GLY A 347 12.54 17.78 -10.14
N ALA A 348 13.28 18.01 -9.05
CA ALA A 348 14.45 17.22 -8.66
C ALA A 348 14.10 15.96 -7.83
N ARG A 349 12.83 15.78 -7.43
CA ARG A 349 12.39 14.60 -6.69
C ARG A 349 12.37 13.37 -7.59
N PRO A 350 12.67 12.17 -7.05
CA PRO A 350 12.59 10.95 -7.82
C PRO A 350 11.17 10.73 -8.36
N PRO A 351 11.00 10.16 -9.57
CA PRO A 351 9.70 9.93 -10.16
C PRO A 351 8.84 8.97 -9.32
N GLN A 352 9.44 7.90 -8.81
CA GLN A 352 8.80 6.86 -8.02
C GLN A 352 9.59 6.54 -6.75
N ILE A 353 9.00 5.71 -5.89
CA ILE A 353 9.68 5.16 -4.71
C ILE A 353 10.72 4.13 -5.17
N GLU A 354 11.89 4.13 -4.55
CA GLU A 354 12.90 3.10 -4.76
C GLU A 354 12.46 1.78 -4.09
N PRO A 355 12.59 0.63 -4.76
CA PRO A 355 12.17 -0.66 -4.18
C PRO A 355 12.90 -0.98 -2.89
N GLU A 356 12.18 -1.47 -1.88
CA GLU A 356 12.74 -1.73 -0.55
C GLU A 356 13.86 -2.77 -0.59
N ILE A 357 13.78 -3.75 -1.51
CA ILE A 357 14.81 -4.76 -1.74
C ILE A 357 16.21 -4.17 -2.03
N THR A 358 16.27 -2.93 -2.51
CA THR A 358 17.53 -2.22 -2.78
C THR A 358 18.04 -1.40 -1.60
N GLN A 359 17.25 -1.28 -0.53
CA GLN A 359 17.42 -0.28 0.52
C GLN A 359 17.54 -0.85 1.94
N VAL A 360 17.27 -2.13 2.15
CA VAL A 360 17.22 -2.73 3.49
C VAL A 360 18.20 -3.89 3.65
N ASP A 361 18.36 -4.33 4.90
CA ASP A 361 19.07 -5.57 5.20
C ASP A 361 18.32 -6.76 4.61
N LEU A 362 19.06 -7.65 3.93
CA LEU A 362 18.50 -8.82 3.25
C LEU A 362 18.67 -10.13 4.04
N ALA A 363 19.20 -10.11 5.27
CA ALA A 363 19.40 -11.35 6.04
C ALA A 363 18.08 -12.07 6.32
N GLY A 364 17.02 -11.36 6.71
CA GLY A 364 15.70 -11.96 6.88
C GLY A 364 15.14 -12.54 5.57
N PHE A 365 15.31 -11.81 4.48
CA PHE A 365 14.88 -12.24 3.14
C PHE A 365 15.61 -13.50 2.67
N MET A 366 16.94 -13.55 2.80
CA MET A 366 17.74 -14.72 2.44
C MET A 366 17.42 -15.93 3.31
N LEU A 367 17.06 -15.74 4.58
CA LEU A 367 16.63 -16.82 5.45
C LEU A 367 15.26 -17.40 5.03
N GLU A 368 14.34 -16.54 4.61
CA GLU A 368 13.05 -16.97 4.05
C GLU A 368 13.26 -17.77 2.74
N LEU A 369 14.15 -17.31 1.84
CA LEU A 369 14.49 -18.07 0.64
C LEU A 369 15.14 -19.42 0.95
N ALA A 370 16.08 -19.45 1.90
CA ALA A 370 16.71 -20.70 2.29
C ALA A 370 15.71 -21.70 2.89
N SER A 371 14.74 -21.19 3.66
CA SER A 371 13.62 -21.98 4.22
C SER A 371 12.70 -22.52 3.13
N TRP A 372 12.55 -21.79 2.02
CA TRP A 372 11.87 -22.24 0.81
C TRP A 372 12.67 -23.30 0.02
N GLY A 373 13.96 -23.49 0.35
CA GLY A 373 14.87 -24.39 -0.35
C GLY A 373 15.74 -23.72 -1.42
N ILE A 374 15.78 -22.38 -1.45
CA ILE A 374 16.51 -21.61 -2.46
C ILE A 374 17.66 -20.84 -1.81
N GLY A 375 18.89 -21.15 -2.22
CA GLY A 375 20.10 -20.43 -1.76
C GLY A 375 20.52 -19.27 -2.66
N ASP A 376 20.18 -19.35 -3.94
CA ASP A 376 20.49 -18.32 -4.93
C ASP A 376 19.21 -17.56 -5.31
N PRO A 377 19.08 -16.26 -4.99
CA PRO A 377 17.88 -15.49 -5.28
C PRO A 377 17.61 -15.34 -6.79
N THR A 378 18.59 -15.62 -7.66
CA THR A 378 18.37 -15.59 -9.12
C THR A 378 17.51 -16.75 -9.63
N GLN A 379 17.28 -17.78 -8.79
CA GLN A 379 16.38 -18.90 -9.10
C GLN A 379 14.89 -18.52 -9.02
N LEU A 380 14.57 -17.38 -8.40
CA LEU A 380 13.21 -16.86 -8.36
C LEU A 380 13.05 -15.60 -9.22
N PRO A 381 11.87 -15.39 -9.80
CA PRO A 381 11.57 -14.17 -10.53
C PRO A 381 11.31 -13.02 -9.55
N PHE A 382 12.15 -11.99 -9.59
CA PHE A 382 11.93 -10.71 -8.90
C PHE A 382 11.78 -9.58 -9.90
N LEU A 383 10.86 -8.65 -9.62
CA LEU A 383 10.67 -7.46 -10.46
C LEU A 383 11.93 -6.56 -10.44
N GLU A 384 12.54 -6.41 -9.27
CA GLU A 384 13.88 -5.85 -9.12
C GLU A 384 14.77 -6.90 -8.45
N PRO A 385 15.89 -7.31 -9.06
CA PRO A 385 16.77 -8.29 -8.45
C PRO A 385 17.43 -7.73 -7.18
N PRO A 386 17.64 -8.55 -6.14
CA PRO A 386 18.34 -8.09 -4.95
C PRO A 386 19.80 -7.70 -5.29
N PRO A 387 20.33 -6.61 -4.73
CA PRO A 387 21.71 -6.21 -4.99
C PRO A 387 22.71 -7.31 -4.56
N PRO A 388 23.63 -7.76 -5.44
CA PRO A 388 24.53 -8.88 -5.15
C PRO A 388 25.34 -8.70 -3.87
N ARG A 389 25.85 -7.48 -3.65
CA ARG A 389 26.61 -7.16 -2.44
C ARG A 389 25.76 -7.30 -1.17
N SER A 390 24.49 -6.87 -1.20
CA SER A 390 23.59 -7.00 -0.06
C SER A 390 23.26 -8.47 0.23
N VAL A 391 23.16 -9.30 -0.81
CA VAL A 391 22.99 -10.76 -0.69
C VAL A 391 24.23 -11.40 -0.05
N GLU A 392 25.43 -11.06 -0.52
CA GLU A 392 26.69 -11.56 0.06
C GLU A 392 26.82 -11.20 1.55
N GLU A 393 26.53 -9.95 1.91
CA GLU A 393 26.55 -9.48 3.31
C GLU A 393 25.54 -10.24 4.18
N ALA A 394 24.33 -10.48 3.66
CA ALA A 394 23.29 -11.26 4.32
C ALA A 394 23.70 -12.73 4.55
N LEU A 395 24.23 -13.40 3.52
CA LEU A 395 24.69 -14.79 3.61
C LEU A 395 25.86 -14.94 4.60
N LEU A 396 26.81 -14.00 4.59
CA LEU A 396 27.91 -13.95 5.55
C LEU A 396 27.42 -13.75 6.98
N LEU A 397 26.40 -12.92 7.21
CA LEU A 397 25.78 -12.74 8.52
C LEU A 397 25.11 -14.03 8.99
N LEU A 398 24.24 -14.63 8.17
CA LEU A 398 23.49 -15.82 8.52
C LEU A 398 24.41 -17.04 8.78
N THR A 399 25.48 -17.18 8.01
CA THR A 399 26.50 -18.22 8.25
C THR A 399 27.19 -18.01 9.60
N ARG A 400 27.59 -16.78 9.94
CA ARG A 400 28.20 -16.45 11.24
C ARG A 400 27.25 -16.69 12.42
N LEU A 401 25.95 -16.49 12.22
CA LEU A 401 24.92 -16.77 13.21
C LEU A 401 24.59 -18.27 13.32
N GLY A 402 25.15 -19.13 12.46
CA GLY A 402 24.84 -20.55 12.40
C GLY A 402 23.42 -20.85 11.88
N ALA A 403 22.79 -19.87 11.21
CA ALA A 403 21.46 -20.02 10.63
C ALA A 403 21.48 -20.70 9.25
N LEU A 404 22.62 -20.62 8.54
CA LEU A 404 22.87 -21.33 7.28
C LEU A 404 24.13 -22.18 7.39
N ASP A 405 24.12 -23.32 6.72
CA ASP A 405 25.29 -24.18 6.55
C ASP A 405 25.94 -23.97 5.17
N ASP A 406 27.03 -24.68 4.90
CA ASP A 406 27.83 -24.53 3.68
C ASP A 406 27.08 -24.88 2.38
N ARG A 407 25.87 -25.46 2.45
CA ARG A 407 25.03 -25.76 1.27
C ARG A 407 24.39 -24.52 0.66
N TYR A 408 24.35 -23.42 1.42
CA TYR A 408 23.73 -22.14 1.02
C TYR A 408 24.79 -21.04 0.81
N ARG A 409 26.07 -21.41 0.62
CA ARG A 409 27.18 -20.49 0.32
C ARG A 409 27.30 -20.16 -1.16
#